data_AF-A0A0S8HXT2-F1
#
_entry.id   AF-A0A0S8HXT2-F1
#
_cell.length_a   1.000
_cell.length_b   1.000
_cell.length_c   1.000
_cell.angle_alpha   90.00
_cell.angle_beta   90.00
_cell.angle_gamma   90.00
#
_symmetry.space_group_name_H-M   'P 1'
#
loop_
_entity.id
_entity.type
_entity.pdbx_description
1 polymer ?
#
loop_
_entity_poly.entity_id
_entity_poly.type
_entity_poly.pdbx_seq_one_letter_code
_entity_poly.pdbx_strand_id
1 'polypeptide(L)'
;MGREKAKREGLEAVPFFEEALLGMEKVSDPKEKAYLLSGLAADWTAIDEKKALQIVEKIPANEFPEPHSYALLQIAAQYGKWSRKEAESLFPKTLSAAEKIGDPSLRAQRMLQIARQWEPINPAKGMEVLGKALDEARKGSSPAQEYIILAILQTQASWEPKKLEFIGKNAGSASMQARVLLEGSQILRARLIDEKTKILEKALLLARKEKNERLMGDVAAAWFALVPRKGLEILGEMESLDLRVQTLRRMARGNGSLPGEEMRRLLDQAADEAAKVEGTKEKLQLLKEVASDMVPIDRERAQATYLKAYQIAEKEFLTRPTI
;
A
#
# COMPACT_ATOMS: atom_id res chain seq x y z
N MET A 1 -5.53 21.38 -12.23
CA MET A 1 -5.93 20.33 -13.18
C MET A 1 -6.91 19.31 -12.59
N GLY A 2 -6.63 18.63 -11.47
CA GLY A 2 -7.55 17.59 -10.93
C GLY A 2 -8.96 18.09 -10.54
N ARG A 3 -9.04 19.24 -9.85
CA ARG A 3 -10.32 19.86 -9.43
C ARG A 3 -11.20 20.25 -10.63
N GLU A 4 -10.61 20.90 -11.63
CA GLU A 4 -11.33 21.35 -12.83
C GLU A 4 -11.79 20.18 -13.70
N LYS A 5 -11.01 19.10 -13.75
CA LYS A 5 -11.41 17.87 -14.45
C LYS A 5 -12.61 17.20 -13.78
N ALA A 6 -12.57 17.00 -12.46
CA ALA A 6 -13.70 16.46 -11.69
C ALA A 6 -14.96 17.33 -11.82
N LYS A 7 -14.79 18.66 -11.83
CA LYS A 7 -15.91 19.58 -12.06
C LYS A 7 -16.47 19.47 -13.48
N ARG A 8 -15.63 19.39 -14.52
CA ARG A 8 -16.10 19.25 -15.91
C ARG A 8 -16.92 17.99 -16.15
N GLU A 9 -16.45 16.84 -15.65
CA GLU A 9 -17.17 15.57 -15.79
C GLU A 9 -18.48 15.56 -14.97
N GLY A 10 -18.54 16.30 -13.87
CA GLY A 10 -19.74 16.43 -13.03
C GLY A 10 -20.80 17.42 -13.56
N LEU A 11 -20.46 18.35 -14.47
CA LEU A 11 -21.42 19.36 -14.95
C LEU A 11 -22.60 18.74 -15.72
N GLU A 12 -22.41 17.59 -16.34
CA GLU A 12 -23.49 16.85 -17.03
C GLU A 12 -24.50 16.24 -16.04
N ALA A 13 -24.09 15.97 -14.80
CA ALA A 13 -24.96 15.41 -13.75
C ALA A 13 -25.82 16.48 -13.05
N VAL A 14 -25.48 17.76 -13.19
CA VAL A 14 -26.14 18.88 -12.50
C VAL A 14 -27.67 18.91 -12.69
N PRO A 15 -28.22 18.79 -13.92
CA PRO A 15 -29.67 18.82 -14.10
C PRO A 15 -30.39 17.69 -13.36
N PHE A 16 -29.81 16.48 -13.36
CA PHE A 16 -30.37 15.33 -12.65
C PHE A 16 -30.33 15.52 -11.13
N PHE A 17 -29.28 16.15 -10.60
CA PHE A 17 -29.18 16.46 -9.19
C PHE A 17 -30.15 17.56 -8.74
N GLU A 18 -30.40 18.56 -9.59
CA GLU A 18 -31.41 19.58 -9.32
C GLU A 18 -32.83 18.97 -9.35
N GLU A 19 -33.11 18.10 -10.32
CA GLU A 19 -34.37 17.36 -10.39
C GLU A 19 -34.56 16.44 -9.17
N ALA A 20 -33.50 15.72 -8.76
CA ALA A 20 -33.54 14.89 -7.56
C ALA A 20 -33.83 15.72 -6.30
N LEU A 21 -33.23 16.91 -6.17
CA LEU A 21 -33.49 17.81 -5.03
C LEU A 21 -34.97 18.23 -4.98
N LEU A 22 -35.57 18.58 -6.12
CA LEU A 22 -37.00 18.91 -6.22
C LEU A 22 -37.88 17.69 -5.91
N GLY A 23 -37.49 16.50 -6.36
CA GLY A 23 -38.18 15.25 -6.04
C GLY A 23 -38.19 14.96 -4.53
N MET A 24 -37.08 15.22 -3.84
CA MET A 24 -36.95 15.01 -2.39
C MET A 24 -37.88 15.90 -1.56
N GLU A 25 -38.33 17.04 -2.10
CA GLU A 25 -39.31 17.89 -1.41
C GLU A 25 -40.67 17.20 -1.25
N LYS A 26 -40.99 16.24 -2.13
CA LYS A 26 -42.23 15.44 -2.13
C LYS A 26 -42.18 14.23 -1.20
N VAL A 27 -41.00 13.87 -0.68
CA VAL A 27 -40.85 12.74 0.26
C VAL A 27 -41.49 13.13 1.60
N SER A 28 -42.49 12.33 2.01
CA SER A 28 -43.30 12.62 3.20
C SER A 28 -42.66 12.10 4.49
N ASP A 29 -41.91 10.98 4.43
CA ASP A 29 -41.21 10.46 5.59
C ASP A 29 -39.96 11.32 5.89
N PRO A 30 -39.90 12.00 7.06
CA PRO A 30 -38.80 12.92 7.35
C PRO A 30 -37.45 12.19 7.49
N LYS A 31 -37.46 10.93 7.95
CA LYS A 31 -36.25 10.13 8.09
C LYS A 31 -35.69 9.77 6.72
N GLU A 32 -36.49 9.18 5.84
CA GLU A 32 -36.12 8.87 4.47
C GLU A 32 -35.62 10.12 3.74
N LYS A 33 -36.33 11.24 3.86
CA LYS A 33 -35.92 12.52 3.30
C LYS A 33 -34.54 12.97 3.80
N ALA A 34 -34.26 12.85 5.09
CA ALA A 34 -32.95 13.20 5.66
C ALA A 34 -31.81 12.34 5.08
N TYR A 35 -32.03 11.03 4.91
CA TYR A 35 -31.03 10.14 4.29
C TYR A 35 -30.82 10.43 2.80
N LEU A 36 -31.89 10.70 2.05
CA LEU A 36 -31.80 11.08 0.65
C LEU A 36 -31.05 12.41 0.47
N LEU A 37 -31.37 13.43 1.27
CA LEU A 37 -30.65 14.70 1.27
C LEU A 37 -29.16 14.53 1.62
N SER A 38 -28.85 13.60 2.54
CA SER A 38 -27.48 13.29 2.92
C SER A 38 -26.68 12.66 1.79
N GLY A 39 -27.26 11.70 1.07
CA GLY A 39 -26.67 11.11 -0.13
C GLY A 39 -26.47 12.15 -1.23
N LEU A 40 -27.49 12.95 -1.52
CA LEU A 40 -27.40 14.01 -2.52
C LEU A 40 -26.33 15.04 -2.18
N ALA A 41 -26.24 15.47 -0.92
CA ALA A 41 -25.17 16.38 -0.48
C ALA A 41 -23.78 15.77 -0.71
N ALA A 42 -23.61 14.46 -0.46
CA ALA A 42 -22.37 13.74 -0.73
C ALA A 42 -22.00 13.77 -2.22
N ASP A 43 -22.96 13.54 -3.11
CA ASP A 43 -22.74 13.54 -4.56
C ASP A 43 -22.38 14.94 -5.08
N TRP A 44 -22.99 15.99 -4.51
CA TRP A 44 -22.67 17.38 -4.85
C TRP A 44 -21.25 17.80 -4.48
N THR A 45 -20.61 17.15 -3.50
CA THR A 45 -19.30 17.59 -2.98
C THR A 45 -18.22 17.68 -4.06
N ALA A 46 -18.25 16.82 -5.08
CA ALA A 46 -17.26 16.85 -6.17
C ALA A 46 -17.48 17.98 -7.18
N ILE A 47 -18.70 18.50 -7.26
CA ILE A 47 -19.14 19.47 -8.27
C ILE A 47 -19.16 20.87 -7.66
N ASP A 48 -19.94 21.03 -6.60
CA ASP A 48 -20.16 22.29 -5.90
C ASP A 48 -20.31 22.05 -4.40
N GLU A 49 -19.20 22.27 -3.70
CA GLU A 49 -19.12 22.15 -2.25
C GLU A 49 -20.07 23.11 -1.51
N LYS A 50 -20.39 24.28 -2.11
CA LYS A 50 -21.32 25.24 -1.51
C LYS A 50 -22.76 24.75 -1.63
N LYS A 51 -23.14 24.21 -2.80
CA LYS A 51 -24.46 23.59 -2.98
C LYS A 51 -24.63 22.39 -2.05
N ALA A 52 -23.60 21.56 -1.89
CA ALA A 52 -23.60 20.47 -0.93
C ALA A 52 -23.89 20.97 0.50
N LEU A 53 -23.23 22.05 0.94
CA LEU A 53 -23.51 22.66 2.26
C LEU A 53 -24.96 23.15 2.39
N GLN A 54 -25.51 23.80 1.36
CA GLN A 54 -26.92 24.24 1.37
C GLN A 54 -27.90 23.06 1.49
N ILE A 55 -27.58 21.92 0.87
CA ILE A 55 -28.41 20.71 0.98
C ILE A 55 -28.32 20.13 2.40
N VAL A 56 -27.13 20.15 3.02
CA VAL A 56 -26.96 19.71 4.41
C VAL A 56 -27.74 20.56 5.40
N GLU A 57 -27.85 21.87 5.16
CA GLU A 57 -28.66 22.78 5.98
C GLU A 57 -30.16 22.42 5.97
N LYS A 58 -30.64 21.69 4.96
CA LYS A 58 -32.02 21.16 4.90
C LYS A 58 -32.23 19.92 5.77
N ILE A 59 -31.17 19.30 6.32
CA ILE A 59 -31.26 18.12 7.19
C ILE A 59 -31.37 18.58 8.66
N PRO A 60 -32.49 18.31 9.36
CA PRO A 60 -32.65 18.70 10.76
C PRO A 60 -31.62 18.01 11.68
N ALA A 61 -30.55 18.72 12.02
CA ALA A 61 -29.37 18.14 12.69
C ALA A 61 -29.65 17.51 14.07
N ASN A 62 -30.68 17.97 14.77
CA ASN A 62 -31.04 17.44 16.09
C ASN A 62 -31.93 16.19 16.01
N GLU A 63 -32.76 16.07 14.97
CA GLU A 63 -33.66 14.93 14.77
C GLU A 63 -32.94 13.80 14.00
N PHE A 64 -32.09 14.16 13.05
CA PHE A 64 -31.38 13.23 12.18
C PHE A 64 -29.85 13.48 12.20
N PRO A 65 -29.20 13.32 13.37
CA PRO A 65 -27.78 13.61 13.52
C PRO A 65 -26.87 12.71 12.68
N GLU A 66 -27.29 11.46 12.43
CA GLU A 66 -26.52 10.51 11.61
C GLU A 66 -26.38 10.94 10.14
N PRO A 67 -27.47 11.14 9.36
CA PRO A 67 -27.35 11.62 7.98
C PRO A 67 -26.75 13.03 7.91
N HIS A 68 -27.00 13.90 8.90
CA HIS A 68 -26.37 15.23 8.94
C HIS A 68 -24.84 15.12 9.11
N SER A 69 -24.36 14.29 10.04
CA SER A 69 -22.93 14.06 10.26
C SER A 69 -22.27 13.38 9.06
N TYR A 70 -22.93 12.41 8.42
CA TYR A 70 -22.41 11.79 7.19
C TYR A 70 -22.19 12.81 6.09
N ALA A 71 -23.18 13.67 5.81
CA ALA A 71 -23.07 14.63 4.72
C ALA A 71 -21.97 15.68 4.99
N LEU A 72 -21.88 16.19 6.21
CA LEU A 72 -20.77 17.08 6.62
C LEU A 72 -19.41 16.39 6.47
N LEU A 73 -19.29 15.10 6.81
CA LEU A 73 -18.05 14.36 6.65
C LEU A 73 -17.62 14.29 5.18
N GLN A 74 -18.55 14.00 4.26
CA GLN A 74 -18.24 13.93 2.82
C GLN A 74 -17.72 15.28 2.32
N ILE A 75 -18.37 16.38 2.72
CA ILE A 75 -17.94 17.73 2.35
C ILE A 75 -16.55 18.04 2.94
N ALA A 76 -16.32 17.72 4.22
CA ALA A 76 -15.05 17.96 4.89
C ALA A 76 -13.90 17.14 4.26
N ALA A 77 -14.14 15.86 3.98
CA ALA A 77 -13.18 14.98 3.30
C ALA A 77 -12.82 15.51 1.91
N GLN A 78 -13.82 16.04 1.19
CA GLN A 78 -13.61 16.60 -0.13
C GLN A 78 -12.79 17.89 -0.09
N TYR A 79 -13.10 18.82 0.84
CA TYR A 79 -12.24 19.97 1.09
C TYR A 79 -10.83 19.54 1.51
N GLY A 80 -10.67 18.43 2.23
CA GLY A 80 -9.37 17.90 2.65
C GLY A 80 -8.38 17.66 1.51
N LYS A 81 -8.86 17.33 0.31
CA LYS A 81 -8.05 17.15 -0.91
C LYS A 81 -7.52 18.48 -1.48
N TRP A 82 -8.27 19.53 -1.20
CA TRP A 82 -8.19 20.91 -1.66
C TRP A 82 -7.51 22.00 -0.87
N SER A 83 -7.96 22.04 0.38
CA SER A 83 -8.23 23.26 1.11
C SER A 83 -8.34 22.87 2.58
N ARG A 84 -7.16 22.77 3.17
CA ARG A 84 -6.97 22.37 4.56
C ARG A 84 -7.79 23.22 5.53
N LYS A 85 -7.84 24.54 5.30
CA LYS A 85 -8.55 25.49 6.17
C LYS A 85 -10.06 25.20 6.24
N GLU A 86 -10.69 24.95 5.11
CA GLU A 86 -12.12 24.67 5.00
C GLU A 86 -12.44 23.32 5.63
N ALA A 87 -11.61 22.30 5.37
CA ALA A 87 -11.75 20.99 6.00
C ALA A 87 -11.63 21.09 7.54
N GLU A 88 -10.60 21.77 8.04
CA GLU A 88 -10.38 22.02 9.48
C GLU A 88 -11.55 22.78 10.12
N SER A 89 -12.26 23.63 9.38
CA SER A 89 -13.45 24.33 9.88
C SER A 89 -14.71 23.46 9.94
N LEU A 90 -14.81 22.41 9.11
CA LEU A 90 -15.98 21.54 9.04
C LEU A 90 -15.89 20.29 9.91
N PHE A 91 -14.70 19.73 10.13
CA PHE A 91 -14.57 18.54 10.97
C PHE A 91 -15.09 18.73 12.41
N PRO A 92 -14.89 19.88 13.10
CA PRO A 92 -15.51 20.12 14.40
C PRO A 92 -17.04 20.05 14.35
N LYS A 93 -17.67 20.59 13.29
CA LYS A 93 -19.13 20.52 13.10
C LYS A 93 -19.59 19.08 12.85
N THR A 94 -18.83 18.36 12.04
CA THR A 94 -19.06 16.95 11.73
C THR A 94 -19.01 16.08 12.99
N LEU A 95 -18.01 16.33 13.85
CA LEU A 95 -17.83 15.65 15.13
C LEU A 95 -18.96 15.98 16.11
N SER A 96 -19.34 17.25 16.24
CA SER A 96 -20.47 17.65 17.08
C SER A 96 -21.78 17.01 16.65
N ALA A 97 -22.02 16.85 15.35
CA ALA A 97 -23.16 16.10 14.83
C ALA A 97 -23.06 14.60 15.14
N ALA A 98 -21.86 14.01 15.04
CA ALA A 98 -21.63 12.61 15.38
C ALA A 98 -21.89 12.31 16.86
N GLU A 99 -21.50 13.22 17.76
CA GLU A 99 -21.71 13.09 19.21
C GLU A 99 -23.19 12.99 19.59
N LYS A 100 -24.10 13.55 18.77
CA LYS A 100 -25.55 13.50 18.97
C LYS A 100 -26.20 12.20 18.48
N ILE A 101 -25.49 11.33 17.77
CA ILE A 101 -26.02 10.03 17.32
C ILE A 101 -26.33 9.19 18.56
N GLY A 102 -27.55 8.68 18.69
CA GLY A 102 -27.97 7.94 19.90
C GLY A 102 -27.25 6.62 20.11
N ASP A 103 -27.11 5.82 19.04
CA ASP A 103 -26.46 4.50 19.10
C ASP A 103 -24.93 4.63 19.27
N PRO A 104 -24.33 4.06 20.34
CA PRO A 104 -22.89 4.17 20.57
C PRO A 104 -22.03 3.52 19.48
N SER A 105 -22.50 2.44 18.85
CA SER A 105 -21.74 1.73 17.81
C SER A 105 -21.66 2.58 16.55
N LEU A 106 -22.79 3.14 16.11
CA LEU A 106 -22.85 4.07 14.96
C LEU A 106 -22.07 5.35 15.24
N ARG A 107 -22.16 5.89 16.46
CA ARG A 107 -21.38 7.06 16.90
C ARG A 107 -19.87 6.78 16.82
N ALA A 108 -19.41 5.65 17.35
CA ALA A 108 -18.02 5.24 17.27
C ALA A 108 -17.54 5.04 15.82
N GLN A 109 -18.37 4.39 14.98
CA GLN A 109 -18.05 4.21 13.56
C GLN A 109 -17.94 5.55 12.83
N ARG A 110 -18.84 6.50 13.08
CA ARG A 110 -18.78 7.85 12.53
C ARG A 110 -17.51 8.57 12.98
N MET A 111 -17.15 8.48 14.26
CA MET A 111 -15.92 9.07 14.80
C MET A 111 -14.66 8.45 14.18
N LEU A 112 -14.62 7.13 13.99
CA LEU A 112 -13.53 6.46 13.27
C LEU A 112 -13.38 7.01 11.84
N GLN A 113 -14.49 7.21 11.12
CA GLN A 113 -14.46 7.78 9.78
C GLN A 113 -13.95 9.24 9.79
N ILE A 114 -14.42 10.06 10.74
CA ILE A 114 -13.93 11.43 10.93
C ILE A 114 -12.43 11.43 11.22
N ALA A 115 -11.97 10.61 12.16
CA ALA A 115 -10.56 10.51 12.53
C ALA A 115 -9.68 10.21 11.30
N ARG A 116 -10.09 9.23 10.47
CA ARG A 116 -9.35 8.84 9.27
C ARG A 116 -9.25 9.94 8.21
N GLN A 117 -10.29 10.77 8.09
CA GLN A 117 -10.27 11.90 7.15
C GLN A 117 -9.53 13.11 7.71
N TRP A 118 -9.52 13.27 9.03
CA TRP A 118 -8.85 14.40 9.68
C TRP A 118 -7.35 14.17 9.87
N GLU A 119 -6.91 12.92 10.06
CA GLU A 119 -5.49 12.58 10.33
C GLU A 119 -4.51 13.14 9.29
N PRO A 120 -4.74 13.02 7.96
CA PRO A 120 -3.80 13.56 6.97
C PRO A 120 -3.65 15.08 7.01
N ILE A 121 -4.61 15.77 7.64
CA ILE A 121 -4.69 17.23 7.73
C ILE A 121 -4.15 17.69 9.08
N ASN A 122 -4.57 17.04 10.16
CA ASN A 122 -4.14 17.31 11.52
C ASN A 122 -4.02 15.98 12.29
N PRO A 123 -2.82 15.37 12.31
CA PRO A 123 -2.62 14.05 12.91
C PRO A 123 -2.98 13.99 14.40
N ALA A 124 -2.69 15.07 15.14
CA ALA A 124 -3.01 15.16 16.56
C ALA A 124 -4.53 15.12 16.80
N LYS A 125 -5.30 15.85 15.99
CA LYS A 125 -6.78 15.82 16.06
C LYS A 125 -7.37 14.50 15.58
N GLY A 126 -6.82 13.92 14.51
CA GLY A 126 -7.21 12.58 14.05
C GLY A 126 -7.05 11.55 15.17
N MET A 127 -5.90 11.53 15.84
CA MET A 127 -5.65 10.65 17.00
C MET A 127 -6.56 10.93 18.19
N GLU A 128 -6.84 12.20 18.52
CA GLU A 128 -7.77 12.56 19.59
C GLU A 128 -9.17 11.98 19.31
N VAL A 129 -9.68 12.15 18.09
CA VAL A 129 -11.01 11.63 17.69
C VAL A 129 -11.01 10.11 17.64
N LEU A 130 -9.91 9.47 17.22
CA LEU A 130 -9.78 8.01 17.24
C LEU A 130 -9.86 7.44 18.67
N GLY A 131 -9.25 8.13 19.65
CA GLY A 131 -9.39 7.78 21.07
C GLY A 131 -10.84 7.86 21.54
N LYS A 132 -11.55 8.96 21.22
CA LYS A 132 -12.99 9.10 21.51
C LYS A 132 -13.83 8.00 20.85
N ALA A 133 -13.50 7.64 19.60
CA ALA A 133 -14.16 6.54 18.90
C ALA A 133 -14.00 5.23 19.65
N LEU A 134 -12.82 4.93 20.22
CA LEU A 134 -12.58 3.73 21.00
C LEU A 134 -13.40 3.72 22.29
N ASP A 135 -13.46 4.86 22.99
CA ASP A 135 -14.23 4.99 24.22
C ASP A 135 -15.73 4.80 23.98
N GLU A 136 -16.27 5.37 22.89
CA GLU A 136 -17.65 5.13 22.46
C GLU A 136 -17.88 3.69 22.03
N ALA A 137 -16.94 3.12 21.27
CA ALA A 137 -17.01 1.73 20.83
C ALA A 137 -17.00 0.77 22.01
N ARG A 138 -16.46 1.12 23.18
CA ARG A 138 -16.49 0.27 24.39
C ARG A 138 -17.81 0.36 25.18
N LYS A 139 -18.63 1.39 24.94
CA LYS A 139 -19.93 1.57 25.61
C LYS A 139 -21.06 0.75 24.98
N GLY A 140 -20.89 0.31 23.73
CA GLY A 140 -21.88 -0.54 23.06
C GLY A 140 -22.03 -1.92 23.72
N SER A 141 -22.99 -2.69 23.23
CA SER A 141 -23.13 -4.12 23.54
C SER A 141 -23.48 -4.96 22.30
N SER A 142 -23.36 -4.38 21.10
CA SER A 142 -23.77 -5.02 19.86
C SER A 142 -22.70 -5.99 19.35
N PRO A 143 -23.06 -7.08 18.64
CA PRO A 143 -22.07 -7.94 17.99
C PRO A 143 -21.17 -7.20 16.99
N ALA A 144 -21.65 -6.11 16.38
CA ALA A 144 -20.87 -5.27 15.47
C ALA A 144 -19.74 -4.49 16.17
N GLN A 145 -19.85 -4.31 17.49
CA GLN A 145 -18.91 -3.55 18.29
C GLN A 145 -17.50 -4.13 18.28
N GLU A 146 -17.37 -5.46 18.31
CA GLU A 146 -16.06 -6.13 18.28
C GLU A 146 -15.28 -5.76 16.99
N TYR A 147 -15.99 -5.71 15.86
CA TYR A 147 -15.43 -5.28 14.58
C TYR A 147 -15.03 -3.81 14.57
N ILE A 148 -15.83 -2.94 15.19
CA ILE A 148 -15.54 -1.50 15.28
C ILE A 148 -14.30 -1.27 16.15
N ILE A 149 -14.21 -1.92 17.32
CA ILE A 149 -13.03 -1.84 18.20
C ILE A 149 -11.79 -2.33 17.46
N LEU A 150 -11.88 -3.48 16.78
CA LEU A 150 -10.78 -4.03 16.00
C LEU A 150 -10.32 -3.04 14.92
N ALA A 151 -11.25 -2.45 14.15
CA ALA A 151 -10.93 -1.48 13.12
C ALA A 151 -10.28 -0.20 13.68
N ILE A 152 -10.69 0.25 14.87
CA ILE A 152 -10.09 1.39 15.57
C ILE A 152 -8.66 1.06 16.01
N LEU A 153 -8.45 -0.10 16.66
CA LEU A 153 -7.13 -0.52 17.15
C LEU A 153 -6.14 -0.75 16.00
N GLN A 154 -6.59 -1.31 14.88
CA GLN A 154 -5.78 -1.45 13.66
C GLN A 154 -5.40 -0.10 13.08
N THR A 155 -6.35 0.85 13.05
CA THR A 155 -6.08 2.22 12.60
C THR A 155 -5.02 2.85 13.51
N GLN A 156 -5.16 2.72 14.83
CA GLN A 156 -4.19 3.24 15.79
C GLN A 156 -2.81 2.60 15.62
N ALA A 157 -2.74 1.29 15.43
CA ALA A 157 -1.50 0.56 15.17
C ALA A 157 -0.81 1.01 13.87
N SER A 158 -1.58 1.35 12.83
CA SER A 158 -1.04 1.85 11.57
C SER A 158 -0.42 3.25 11.71
N TRP A 159 -1.00 4.10 12.57
CA TRP A 159 -0.54 5.46 12.83
C TRP A 159 0.60 5.51 13.85
N GLU A 160 0.60 4.58 14.82
CA GLU A 160 1.63 4.47 15.86
C GLU A 160 2.33 3.09 15.86
N PRO A 161 3.14 2.76 14.83
CA PRO A 161 3.85 1.48 14.70
C PRO A 161 4.61 1.05 15.95
N LYS A 162 5.27 2.02 16.60
CA LYS A 162 6.09 1.80 17.80
C LYS A 162 5.26 1.37 19.02
N LYS A 163 3.95 1.59 18.98
CA LYS A 163 3.02 1.22 20.06
C LYS A 163 2.21 -0.04 19.72
N LEU A 164 2.47 -0.73 18.59
CA LEU A 164 1.71 -1.92 18.20
C LEU A 164 1.63 -2.96 19.32
N GLU A 165 2.74 -3.25 19.99
CA GLU A 165 2.76 -4.22 21.09
C GLU A 165 1.88 -3.78 22.27
N PHE A 166 1.95 -2.49 22.64
CA PHE A 166 1.13 -1.91 23.69
C PHE A 166 -0.35 -1.94 23.31
N ILE A 167 -0.71 -1.55 22.08
CA ILE A 167 -2.08 -1.55 21.57
C ILE A 167 -2.62 -2.99 21.55
N GLY A 168 -1.82 -3.93 21.04
CA GLY A 168 -2.16 -5.36 20.98
C GLY A 168 -2.40 -5.95 22.36
N LYS A 169 -1.53 -5.71 23.34
CA LYS A 169 -1.68 -6.21 24.73
C LYS A 169 -2.92 -5.64 25.44
N ASN A 170 -3.35 -4.43 25.09
CA ASN A 170 -4.50 -3.75 25.69
C ASN A 170 -5.79 -3.87 24.85
N ALA A 171 -5.82 -4.75 23.85
CA ALA A 171 -6.96 -4.91 22.95
C ALA A 171 -8.17 -5.61 23.60
N GLY A 172 -8.03 -6.18 24.81
CA GLY A 172 -9.09 -6.90 25.50
C GLY A 172 -8.87 -8.41 25.44
N SER A 173 -9.80 -9.16 24.81
CA SER A 173 -9.76 -10.62 24.76
C SER A 173 -8.52 -11.16 24.04
N ALA A 174 -8.04 -12.35 24.41
CA ALA A 174 -6.86 -12.96 23.76
C ALA A 174 -7.00 -13.08 22.23
N SER A 175 -8.20 -13.40 21.74
CA SER A 175 -8.52 -13.42 20.31
C SER A 175 -8.28 -12.05 19.67
N MET A 176 -8.76 -10.97 20.29
CA MET A 176 -8.57 -9.62 19.79
C MET A 176 -7.11 -9.17 19.84
N GLN A 177 -6.38 -9.50 20.92
CA GLN A 177 -4.95 -9.23 21.03
C GLN A 177 -4.17 -9.88 19.87
N ALA A 178 -4.44 -11.16 19.60
CA ALA A 178 -3.81 -11.90 18.50
C ALA A 178 -4.13 -11.28 17.13
N ARG A 179 -5.39 -10.90 16.87
CA ARG A 179 -5.79 -10.26 15.61
C ARG A 179 -5.14 -8.90 15.41
N VAL A 180 -5.14 -8.03 16.43
CA VAL A 180 -4.51 -6.70 16.36
C VAL A 180 -3.02 -6.82 16.11
N LEU A 181 -2.32 -7.73 16.79
CA LEU A 181 -0.88 -7.95 16.59
C LEU A 181 -0.58 -8.50 15.19
N LEU A 182 -1.33 -9.51 14.73
CA LEU A 182 -1.15 -10.12 13.42
C LEU A 182 -1.40 -9.10 12.30
N GLU A 183 -2.57 -8.48 12.28
CA GLU A 183 -2.94 -7.53 11.23
C GLU A 183 -2.11 -6.26 11.30
N GLY A 184 -1.81 -5.77 12.51
CA GLY A 184 -0.86 -4.68 12.72
C GLY A 184 0.52 -5.01 12.15
N SER A 185 1.05 -6.21 12.38
CA SER A 185 2.33 -6.63 11.81
C SER A 185 2.30 -6.71 10.27
N GLN A 186 1.17 -7.11 9.68
CA GLN A 186 0.98 -7.12 8.23
C GLN A 186 0.97 -5.69 7.66
N ILE A 187 0.29 -4.76 8.33
CA ILE A 187 0.29 -3.34 7.95
C ILE A 187 1.71 -2.76 8.03
N LEU A 188 2.46 -3.05 9.10
CA LEU A 188 3.84 -2.60 9.23
C LEU A 188 4.74 -3.19 8.15
N ARG A 189 4.58 -4.48 7.84
CA ARG A 189 5.29 -5.12 6.74
C ARG A 189 4.98 -4.43 5.41
N ALA A 190 3.71 -4.17 5.11
CA ALA A 190 3.29 -3.50 3.87
C ALA A 190 3.88 -2.09 3.77
N ARG A 191 3.85 -1.32 4.86
CA ARG A 191 4.44 0.03 4.92
C ARG A 191 5.96 0.00 4.73
N LEU A 192 6.66 -0.91 5.40
CA LEU A 192 8.11 -1.08 5.23
C LEU A 192 8.46 -1.49 3.80
N ILE A 193 7.63 -2.29 3.15
CA ILE A 193 7.79 -2.61 1.73
C ILE A 193 7.62 -1.34 0.90
N ASP A 194 6.53 -0.58 1.06
CA ASP A 194 6.27 0.66 0.30
C ASP A 194 7.36 1.74 0.47
N GLU A 195 7.85 1.93 1.70
CA GLU A 195 8.95 2.87 1.97
C GLU A 195 10.25 2.43 1.29
N LYS A 196 10.56 1.13 1.36
CA LYS A 196 11.75 0.56 0.70
C LYS A 196 11.62 0.60 -0.83
N THR A 197 10.46 0.28 -1.40
CA THR A 197 10.25 0.33 -2.85
C THR A 197 10.45 1.74 -3.38
N LYS A 198 9.91 2.78 -2.72
CA LYS A 198 10.15 4.19 -3.11
C LYS A 198 11.62 4.57 -3.11
N ILE A 199 12.39 4.10 -2.13
CA ILE A 199 13.85 4.35 -2.10
C ILE A 199 14.52 3.61 -3.25
N LEU A 200 14.16 2.36 -3.51
CA LEU A 200 14.72 1.57 -4.59
C LEU A 200 14.34 2.09 -5.99
N GLU A 201 13.15 2.66 -6.16
CA GLU A 201 12.75 3.34 -7.40
C GLU A 201 13.65 4.56 -7.67
N LYS A 202 13.92 5.37 -6.65
CA LYS A 202 14.85 6.51 -6.76
C LYS A 202 16.27 6.04 -7.08
N ALA A 203 16.73 4.96 -6.43
CA ALA A 203 18.05 4.38 -6.71
C ALA A 203 18.13 3.83 -8.14
N LEU A 204 17.06 3.18 -8.63
CA LEU A 204 16.98 2.68 -10.00
C LEU A 204 17.04 3.82 -11.03
N LEU A 205 16.28 4.89 -10.80
CA LEU A 205 16.29 6.08 -11.66
C LEU A 205 17.70 6.69 -11.74
N LEU A 206 18.39 6.80 -10.61
CA LEU A 206 19.76 7.29 -10.56
C LEU A 206 20.72 6.35 -11.31
N ALA A 207 20.62 5.03 -11.08
CA ALA A 207 21.47 4.04 -11.74
C ALA A 207 21.33 4.07 -13.27
N ARG A 208 20.08 4.18 -13.77
CA ARG A 208 19.80 4.30 -15.21
C ARG A 208 20.34 5.61 -15.78
N LYS A 209 20.15 6.73 -15.08
CA LYS A 209 20.63 8.05 -15.52
C LYS A 209 22.15 8.06 -15.70
N GLU A 210 22.87 7.48 -14.75
CA GLU A 210 24.33 7.39 -14.76
C GLU A 210 24.86 6.21 -15.60
N LYS A 211 23.98 5.40 -16.21
CA LYS A 211 24.32 4.13 -16.89
C LYS A 211 25.23 3.22 -16.05
N ASN A 212 25.02 3.20 -14.74
CA ASN A 212 25.84 2.46 -13.80
C ASN A 212 25.28 1.05 -13.58
N GLU A 213 25.72 0.10 -14.40
CA GLU A 213 25.22 -1.28 -14.37
C GLU A 213 25.51 -2.01 -13.05
N ARG A 214 26.62 -1.69 -12.39
CA ARG A 214 26.93 -2.27 -11.07
C ARG A 214 25.88 -1.85 -10.04
N LEU A 215 25.53 -0.56 -10.01
CA LEU A 215 24.45 -0.06 -9.16
C LEU A 215 23.09 -0.65 -9.56
N MET A 216 22.83 -0.83 -10.86
CA MET A 216 21.62 -1.53 -11.31
C MET A 216 21.56 -2.96 -10.78
N GLY A 217 22.68 -3.69 -10.76
CA GLY A 217 22.77 -5.02 -10.16
C GLY A 217 22.48 -5.03 -8.65
N ASP A 218 22.99 -4.03 -7.92
CA ASP A 218 22.70 -3.87 -6.48
C ASP A 218 21.20 -3.59 -6.23
N VAL A 219 20.63 -2.70 -7.03
CA VAL A 219 19.19 -2.36 -6.99
C VAL A 219 18.34 -3.58 -7.36
N ALA A 220 18.71 -4.33 -8.40
CA ALA A 220 18.03 -5.56 -8.81
C ALA A 220 18.01 -6.59 -7.67
N ALA A 221 19.15 -6.84 -7.02
CA ALA A 221 19.22 -7.78 -5.90
C ALA A 221 18.39 -7.33 -4.69
N ALA A 222 18.41 -6.02 -4.37
CA ALA A 222 17.58 -5.47 -3.31
C ALA A 222 16.07 -5.57 -3.63
N TRP A 223 15.69 -5.31 -4.89
CA TRP A 223 14.32 -5.55 -5.36
C TRP A 223 13.95 -7.01 -5.30
N PHE A 224 14.83 -7.92 -5.66
CA PHE A 224 14.54 -9.36 -5.63
C PHE A 224 14.19 -9.84 -4.22
N ALA A 225 14.89 -9.33 -3.19
CA ALA A 225 14.61 -9.65 -1.79
C ALA A 225 13.25 -9.13 -1.29
N LEU A 226 12.64 -8.14 -1.97
CA LEU A 226 11.33 -7.58 -1.61
C LEU A 226 10.20 -8.08 -2.53
N VAL A 227 10.44 -8.05 -3.84
CA VAL A 227 9.54 -8.39 -4.94
C VAL A 227 10.35 -9.11 -6.03
N PRO A 228 10.52 -10.45 -5.95
CA PRO A 228 11.39 -11.24 -6.83
C PRO A 228 11.25 -10.92 -8.32
N ARG A 229 10.00 -10.82 -8.80
CA ARG A 229 9.69 -10.51 -10.20
C ARG A 229 10.30 -9.19 -10.67
N LYS A 230 10.24 -8.14 -9.85
CA LYS A 230 10.77 -6.82 -10.23
C LYS A 230 12.30 -6.80 -10.26
N GLY A 231 12.93 -7.51 -9.32
CA GLY A 231 14.39 -7.68 -9.32
C GLY A 231 14.90 -8.35 -10.60
N LEU A 232 14.22 -9.39 -11.06
CA LEU A 232 14.55 -10.08 -12.31
C LEU A 232 14.26 -9.23 -13.56
N GLU A 233 13.20 -8.42 -13.55
CA GLU A 233 12.92 -7.47 -14.63
C GLU A 233 14.05 -6.45 -14.79
N ILE A 234 14.49 -5.84 -13.67
CA ILE A 234 15.60 -4.87 -13.67
C ILE A 234 16.90 -5.52 -14.12
N LEU A 235 17.18 -6.74 -13.67
CA LEU A 235 18.34 -7.51 -14.12
C LEU A 235 18.34 -7.72 -15.64
N GLY A 236 17.15 -7.95 -16.23
CA GLY A 236 16.99 -8.11 -17.68
C GLY A 236 17.31 -6.85 -18.50
N GLU A 237 17.29 -5.66 -17.88
CA GLU A 237 17.66 -4.39 -18.50
C GLU A 237 19.18 -4.17 -18.57
N MET A 238 19.98 -4.97 -17.85
CA MET A 238 21.44 -4.85 -17.87
C MET A 238 22.02 -5.45 -19.16
N GLU A 239 22.98 -4.76 -19.76
CA GLU A 239 23.69 -5.17 -20.97
C GLU A 239 24.87 -6.09 -20.64
N SER A 240 25.61 -5.80 -19.56
CA SER A 240 26.73 -6.62 -19.08
C SER A 240 26.26 -7.98 -18.56
N LEU A 241 26.58 -9.03 -19.33
CA LEU A 241 26.33 -10.42 -18.94
C LEU A 241 27.13 -10.83 -17.69
N ASP A 242 28.37 -10.36 -17.54
CA ASP A 242 29.18 -10.70 -16.37
C ASP A 242 28.59 -10.12 -15.06
N LEU A 243 28.12 -8.88 -15.08
CA LEU A 243 27.46 -8.27 -13.93
C LEU A 243 26.10 -8.91 -13.64
N ARG A 244 25.38 -9.37 -14.67
CA ARG A 244 24.13 -10.12 -14.47
C ARG A 244 24.37 -11.47 -13.80
N VAL A 245 25.36 -12.24 -14.25
CA VAL A 245 25.77 -13.50 -13.62
C VAL A 245 26.14 -13.28 -12.15
N GLN A 246 26.96 -12.27 -11.87
CA GLN A 246 27.33 -11.92 -10.49
C GLN A 246 26.11 -11.56 -9.65
N THR A 247 25.15 -10.82 -10.22
CA THR A 247 23.93 -10.41 -9.52
C THR A 247 22.99 -11.57 -9.25
N LEU A 248 22.79 -12.50 -10.21
CA LEU A 248 22.00 -13.72 -10.01
C LEU A 248 22.58 -14.60 -8.88
N ARG A 249 23.90 -14.74 -8.84
CA ARG A 249 24.58 -15.45 -7.75
C ARG A 249 24.36 -14.77 -6.40
N ARG A 250 24.42 -13.44 -6.35
CA ARG A 250 24.11 -12.68 -5.12
C ARG A 250 22.66 -12.85 -4.69
N MET A 251 21.71 -12.85 -5.64
CA MET A 251 20.30 -13.13 -5.36
C MET A 251 20.12 -14.54 -4.79
N ALA A 252 20.77 -15.55 -5.39
CA ALA A 252 20.73 -16.94 -4.92
C ALA A 252 21.33 -17.11 -3.52
N ARG A 253 22.41 -16.39 -3.18
CA ARG A 253 23.06 -16.43 -1.86
C ARG A 253 22.37 -15.55 -0.80
N GLY A 254 21.39 -14.73 -1.17
CA GLY A 254 20.82 -13.70 -0.30
C GLY A 254 20.25 -14.24 1.02
N ASN A 255 20.20 -13.38 2.05
CA ASN A 255 19.84 -13.73 3.44
C ASN A 255 18.37 -14.15 3.68
N GLY A 256 17.55 -14.28 2.63
CA GLY A 256 16.21 -14.86 2.73
C GLY A 256 16.31 -16.36 2.52
N SER A 257 15.62 -17.17 3.32
CA SER A 257 15.51 -18.62 3.08
C SER A 257 14.67 -18.84 1.82
N LEU A 258 15.29 -18.65 0.64
CA LEU A 258 14.68 -19.01 -0.63
C LEU A 258 14.42 -20.51 -0.60
N PRO A 259 13.25 -20.98 -1.05
CA PRO A 259 13.04 -22.39 -1.32
C PRO A 259 14.18 -22.91 -2.20
N GLY A 260 14.67 -24.12 -1.90
CA GLY A 260 15.83 -24.68 -2.60
C GLY A 260 15.66 -24.72 -4.13
N GLU A 261 14.43 -24.88 -4.64
CA GLU A 261 14.14 -24.81 -6.07
C GLU A 261 14.37 -23.42 -6.68
N GLU A 262 14.00 -22.34 -5.99
CA GLU A 262 14.21 -20.98 -6.50
C GLU A 262 15.70 -20.65 -6.57
N MET A 263 16.46 -21.05 -5.55
CA MET A 263 17.90 -20.92 -5.54
C MET A 263 18.55 -21.68 -6.71
N ARG A 264 18.09 -22.92 -6.98
CA ARG A 264 18.55 -23.71 -8.15
C ARG A 264 18.24 -22.99 -9.46
N ARG A 265 17.02 -22.47 -9.65
CA ARG A 265 16.62 -21.75 -10.88
C ARG A 265 17.50 -20.53 -11.13
N LEU A 266 17.81 -19.74 -10.10
CA LEU A 266 18.69 -18.57 -10.23
C LEU A 266 20.11 -18.97 -10.64
N LEU A 267 20.65 -20.05 -10.08
CA LEU A 267 21.98 -20.54 -10.42
C LEU A 267 22.02 -21.17 -11.81
N ASP A 268 20.98 -21.89 -12.23
CA ASP A 268 20.87 -22.38 -13.62
C ASP A 268 20.88 -21.20 -14.61
N GLN A 269 20.08 -20.17 -14.34
CA GLN A 269 20.06 -18.97 -15.17
C GLN A 269 21.45 -18.28 -15.20
N ALA A 270 22.15 -18.22 -14.05
CA ALA A 270 23.49 -17.67 -13.98
C ALA A 270 24.49 -18.49 -14.82
N ALA A 271 24.38 -19.82 -14.84
CA ALA A 271 25.22 -20.69 -15.68
C ALA A 271 24.94 -20.48 -17.18
N ASP A 272 23.67 -20.26 -17.55
CA ASP A 272 23.29 -19.99 -18.94
C ASP A 272 23.72 -18.61 -19.43
N GLU A 273 23.68 -17.59 -18.57
CA GLU A 273 24.21 -16.27 -18.89
C GLU A 273 25.75 -16.29 -18.95
N ALA A 274 26.42 -16.99 -18.03
CA ALA A 274 27.88 -17.15 -18.05
C ALA A 274 28.37 -17.79 -19.35
N ALA A 275 27.65 -18.78 -19.87
CA ALA A 275 28.00 -19.45 -21.13
C ALA A 275 27.94 -18.52 -22.37
N LYS A 276 27.20 -17.39 -22.28
CA LYS A 276 27.04 -16.40 -23.35
C LYS A 276 28.07 -15.27 -23.29
N VAL A 277 28.83 -15.14 -22.19
CA VAL A 277 29.87 -14.10 -22.02
C VAL A 277 30.95 -14.26 -23.10
N GLU A 278 31.42 -13.15 -23.66
CA GLU A 278 32.55 -13.14 -24.59
C GLU A 278 33.87 -13.36 -23.86
N GLY A 279 34.84 -14.00 -24.53
CA GLY A 279 36.12 -14.36 -23.92
C GLY A 279 36.07 -15.70 -23.20
N THR A 280 36.89 -16.65 -23.65
CA THR A 280 36.90 -18.02 -23.10
C THR A 280 37.35 -18.03 -21.64
N LYS A 281 38.31 -17.19 -21.25
CA LYS A 281 38.83 -17.15 -19.87
C LYS A 281 37.77 -16.67 -18.89
N GLU A 282 37.09 -15.57 -19.19
CA GLU A 282 36.06 -14.93 -18.37
C GLU A 282 34.85 -15.86 -18.22
N LYS A 283 34.41 -16.46 -19.34
CA LYS A 283 33.35 -17.48 -19.37
C LYS A 283 33.64 -18.66 -18.45
N LEU A 284 34.84 -19.23 -18.53
CA LEU A 284 35.24 -20.37 -17.69
C LEU A 284 35.30 -20.00 -16.21
N GLN A 285 35.80 -18.80 -15.89
CA GLN A 285 35.85 -18.30 -14.52
C GLN A 285 34.45 -18.15 -13.92
N LEU A 286 33.51 -17.54 -14.66
CA LEU A 286 32.13 -17.37 -14.21
C LEU A 286 31.40 -18.71 -14.02
N LEU A 287 31.56 -19.66 -14.95
CA LEU A 287 30.97 -21.00 -14.82
C LEU A 287 31.50 -21.76 -13.61
N LYS A 288 32.81 -21.69 -13.35
CA LYS A 288 33.45 -22.28 -12.16
C LYS A 288 32.86 -21.69 -10.88
N GLU A 289 32.66 -20.39 -10.87
CA GLU A 289 32.09 -19.62 -9.76
C GLU A 289 30.62 -19.95 -9.51
N VAL A 290 29.80 -20.10 -10.55
CA VAL A 290 28.39 -20.56 -10.45
C VAL A 290 28.34 -22.00 -9.93
N ALA A 291 29.15 -22.91 -10.49
CA ALA A 291 29.20 -24.31 -10.06
C ALA A 291 29.57 -24.43 -8.58
N SER A 292 30.51 -23.61 -8.10
CA SER A 292 30.88 -23.56 -6.67
C SER A 292 29.71 -23.19 -5.77
N ASP A 293 28.80 -22.32 -6.22
CA ASP A 293 27.61 -21.93 -5.47
C ASP A 293 26.52 -23.01 -5.49
N MET A 294 26.49 -23.86 -6.52
CA MET A 294 25.56 -24.98 -6.63
C MET A 294 25.93 -26.15 -5.70
N VAL A 295 27.22 -26.38 -5.42
CA VAL A 295 27.72 -27.52 -4.61
C VAL A 295 26.94 -27.77 -3.31
N PRO A 296 26.66 -26.77 -2.46
CA PRO A 296 25.93 -26.99 -1.21
C PRO A 296 24.45 -27.35 -1.40
N ILE A 297 23.88 -27.15 -2.60
CA ILE A 297 22.44 -27.27 -2.88
C ILE A 297 22.13 -28.50 -3.73
N ASP A 298 22.97 -28.75 -4.75
CA ASP A 298 22.78 -29.78 -5.78
C ASP A 298 24.13 -30.11 -6.44
N ARG A 299 24.77 -31.19 -5.97
CA ARG A 299 26.10 -31.60 -6.45
C ARG A 299 26.08 -32.08 -7.90
N GLU A 300 25.00 -32.71 -8.35
CA GLU A 300 24.89 -33.22 -9.73
C GLU A 300 24.85 -32.06 -10.72
N ARG A 301 24.08 -31.01 -10.42
CA ARG A 301 24.05 -29.78 -11.24
C ARG A 301 25.37 -29.03 -11.24
N ALA A 302 26.04 -28.97 -10.09
CA ALA A 302 27.38 -28.39 -9.99
C ALA A 302 28.37 -29.13 -10.91
N GLN A 303 28.36 -30.48 -10.89
CA GLN A 303 29.17 -31.31 -11.77
C GLN A 303 28.85 -31.09 -13.25
N ALA A 304 27.57 -31.03 -13.62
CA ALA A 304 27.15 -30.73 -14.99
C ALA A 304 27.66 -29.36 -15.47
N THR A 305 27.65 -28.36 -14.59
CA THR A 305 28.17 -27.01 -14.88
C THR A 305 29.69 -27.01 -15.04
N TYR A 306 30.42 -27.75 -14.19
CA TYR A 306 31.87 -27.95 -14.37
C TYR A 306 32.21 -28.67 -15.68
N LEU A 307 31.45 -29.71 -16.04
CA LEU A 307 31.64 -30.44 -17.29
C LEU A 307 31.41 -29.53 -18.50
N LYS A 308 30.36 -28.68 -18.46
CA LYS A 308 30.12 -27.66 -19.49
C LYS A 308 31.31 -26.72 -19.64
N ALA A 309 31.89 -26.25 -18.54
CA ALA A 309 33.10 -25.43 -18.57
C ALA A 309 34.29 -26.18 -19.19
N TYR A 310 34.53 -27.43 -18.79
CA TYR A 310 35.60 -28.26 -19.37
C TYR A 310 35.47 -28.44 -20.88
N GLN A 311 34.27 -28.78 -21.38
CA GLN A 311 34.01 -28.96 -22.80
C GLN A 311 34.23 -27.69 -23.62
N ILE A 312 33.96 -26.52 -23.05
CA ILE A 312 34.26 -25.22 -23.69
C ILE A 312 35.78 -25.02 -23.79
N ALA A 313 36.52 -25.29 -22.72
CA ALA A 313 37.98 -25.16 -22.69
C ALA A 313 38.67 -26.13 -23.67
N GLU A 314 38.20 -27.37 -23.75
CA GLU A 314 38.71 -28.39 -24.67
C GLU A 314 38.52 -27.99 -26.13
N LYS A 315 37.31 -27.54 -26.50
CA LYS A 315 37.03 -27.06 -27.87
C LYS A 315 37.95 -25.92 -28.28
N GLU A 316 38.14 -24.93 -27.41
CA GLU A 316 39.04 -23.81 -27.64
C GLU A 316 40.48 -24.28 -27.88
N PHE A 317 40.99 -25.20 -27.04
CA PHE A 317 42.34 -25.72 -27.13
C PHE A 317 42.58 -26.47 -28.45
N LEU A 318 41.62 -27.28 -28.89
CA LEU A 318 41.70 -28.03 -30.15
C LEU A 318 41.60 -27.13 -31.40
N THR A 319 40.94 -25.98 -31.29
CA THR A 319 40.81 -25.03 -32.41
C THR A 319 41.99 -24.06 -32.56
N ARG A 320 42.90 -23.99 -31.57
CA ARG A 320 44.11 -23.15 -31.69
C ARG A 320 45.14 -23.86 -32.58
N PRO A 321 45.55 -23.25 -33.71
CA PRO A 321 46.62 -23.83 -34.51
C PRO A 321 47.90 -23.89 -33.67
N THR A 322 48.51 -25.08 -33.61
CA THR A 322 49.86 -25.26 -33.08
C THR A 322 50.81 -24.39 -33.88
N ILE A 323 51.32 -23.33 -33.25
CA ILE A 323 52.45 -22.51 -33.76
C ILE A 323 53.74 -23.22 -33.40
#